data_AF-A0A8T4Z444-F1
#
_entry.id   AF-A0A8T4Z444-F1
#
_cell.length_a   1.000
_cell.length_b   1.000
_cell.length_c   1.000
_cell.angle_alpha   90.00
_cell.angle_beta   90.00
_cell.angle_gamma   90.00
#
_symmetry.space_group_name_H-M   'P 1'
#
loop_
_entity.id
_entity.type
_entity.pdbx_description
1 polymer ?
#
loop_
_entity_poly.entity_id
_entity_poly.type
_entity_poly.pdbx_seq_one_letter_code
_entity_poly.pdbx_strand_id
1 'polypeptide(L)'
;MVNLILDTGNHMVGYAVRAARVQVIAAYPITPQTSIVEQLATMVETAKLKARYICVESEHSALAACVGASYVGARTFTATSSQG
;
A
#
# COMPACT_ATOMS: atom_id res chain seq x y z
N MET A 1 -2.46 9.97 -26.10
CA MET A 1 -2.92 8.55 -26.15
C MET A 1 -3.34 8.18 -24.72
N VAL A 2 -4.58 7.75 -24.51
CA VAL A 2 -5.06 7.35 -23.18
C VAL A 2 -4.67 5.89 -22.96
N ASN A 3 -4.04 5.58 -21.83
CA ASN A 3 -3.69 4.21 -21.47
C ASN A 3 -4.87 3.57 -20.70
N LEU A 4 -5.59 2.65 -21.34
CA LEU A 4 -6.69 1.90 -20.72
C LEU A 4 -6.13 0.64 -20.06
N ILE A 5 -6.39 0.46 -18.77
CA ILE A 5 -5.97 -0.72 -18.00
C ILE A 5 -7.24 -1.41 -17.48
N LEU A 6 -7.38 -2.72 -17.75
CA LEU A 6 -8.45 -3.57 -17.23
C LEU A 6 -7.84 -4.58 -16.27
N ASP A 7 -8.21 -4.49 -14.98
CA ASP A 7 -7.73 -5.37 -13.92
C ASP A 7 -8.75 -5.38 -12.76
N THR A 8 -8.45 -6.12 -11.70
CA THR A 8 -9.25 -6.12 -10.47
C THR A 8 -9.23 -4.76 -9.77
N GLY A 9 -10.26 -4.50 -8.95
CA GLY A 9 -10.32 -3.28 -8.13
C GLY A 9 -9.13 -3.14 -7.19
N ASN A 10 -8.69 -4.24 -6.57
CA ASN A 10 -7.52 -4.27 -5.70
C ASN A 10 -6.25 -3.87 -6.46
N HIS A 11 -6.04 -4.39 -7.67
CA HIS A 11 -4.88 -3.99 -8.47
C HIS A 11 -4.92 -2.52 -8.90
N MET A 12 -6.12 -1.99 -9.17
CA MET A 12 -6.30 -0.56 -9.46
C MET A 12 -5.91 0.32 -8.26
N VAL A 13 -6.14 -0.13 -7.02
CA VAL A 13 -5.63 0.56 -5.83
C VAL A 13 -4.10 0.63 -5.85
N GLY A 14 -3.39 -0.46 -6.17
CA GLY A 14 -1.93 -0.44 -6.27
C GLY A 14 -1.41 0.55 -7.31
N TYR A 15 -2.06 0.63 -8.48
CA TYR A 15 -1.75 1.65 -9.49
C TYR A 15 -2.01 3.08 -9.00
N ALA A 16 -3.10 3.31 -8.26
CA ALA A 16 -3.43 4.60 -7.68
C ALA A 16 -2.43 5.02 -6.60
N VAL A 17 -2.03 4.09 -5.71
CA VAL A 17 -0.99 4.30 -4.69
C VAL A 17 0.33 4.71 -5.34
N ARG A 18 0.72 4.02 -6.42
CA ARG A 18 1.92 4.40 -7.20
C ARG A 18 1.78 5.78 -7.82
N ALA A 19 0.65 6.08 -8.46
CA ALA A 19 0.39 7.38 -9.08
C ALA A 19 0.40 8.51 -8.03
N ALA A 20 -0.08 8.22 -6.82
CA ALA A 20 -0.04 9.13 -5.69
C ALA A 20 1.37 9.29 -5.09
N ARG A 21 2.39 8.56 -5.54
CA ARG A 21 3.77 8.64 -5.02
C ARG A 21 3.83 8.46 -3.50
N VAL A 22 3.12 7.45 -2.99
CA VAL A 22 3.21 7.05 -1.58
C VAL A 22 4.67 6.71 -1.23
N GLN A 23 5.10 7.11 -0.03
CA GLN A 23 6.48 7.01 0.43
C GLN A 23 6.66 5.96 1.53
N VAL A 24 5.61 5.65 2.30
CA VAL A 24 5.64 4.60 3.32
C VAL A 24 4.37 3.75 3.20
N ILE A 25 4.55 2.44 3.19
CA ILE A 25 3.48 1.45 3.14
C ILE A 25 3.67 0.55 4.35
N ALA A 26 2.67 0.49 5.23
CA ALA A 26 2.63 -0.45 6.34
C ALA A 26 1.59 -1.52 6.03
N ALA A 27 2.00 -2.78 5.97
CA ALA A 27 1.18 -3.86 5.43
C ALA A 27 1.02 -5.01 6.41
N TYR A 28 -0.24 -5.41 6.57
CA TYR A 28 -0.65 -6.64 7.24
C TYR A 28 -1.64 -7.40 6.33
N PRO A 29 -1.51 -8.72 6.16
CA PRO A 29 -2.37 -9.48 5.26
C PRO A 29 -3.71 -9.84 5.90
N ILE A 30 -4.82 -9.42 5.29
CA ILE A 30 -6.17 -9.89 5.63
C ILE A 30 -7.03 -9.99 4.36
N THR A 31 -7.75 -11.10 4.19
CA THR A 31 -8.62 -11.33 3.02
C THR A 31 -9.83 -10.38 3.10
N PRO A 32 -10.29 -9.76 1.98
CA PRO A 32 -9.85 -9.91 0.59
C PRO A 32 -8.81 -8.89 0.11
N GLN A 33 -8.34 -7.96 0.94
CA GLN A 33 -7.43 -6.89 0.47
C GLN A 33 -6.00 -7.37 0.19
N THR A 34 -5.59 -8.55 0.68
CA THR A 34 -4.20 -9.06 0.60
C THR A 34 -3.50 -8.82 -0.75
N SER A 35 -4.20 -9.02 -1.88
CA SER A 35 -3.64 -8.76 -3.22
C SER A 35 -3.14 -7.32 -3.45
N ILE A 36 -3.71 -6.30 -2.76
CA ILE A 36 -3.25 -4.90 -2.82
C ILE A 36 -1.82 -4.82 -2.25
N VAL A 37 -1.61 -5.35 -1.04
CA VAL A 37 -0.32 -5.24 -0.36
C VAL A 37 0.75 -6.12 -1.03
N GLU A 38 0.38 -7.28 -1.57
CA GLU A 38 1.28 -8.14 -2.38
C GLU A 38 1.74 -7.45 -3.67
N GLN A 39 0.83 -6.80 -4.39
CA GLN A 39 1.15 -6.04 -5.60
C GLN A 39 2.06 -4.85 -5.26
N LEU A 40 1.80 -4.15 -4.16
CA LEU A 40 2.63 -3.04 -3.70
C LEU A 40 4.03 -3.50 -3.27
N ALA A 41 4.15 -4.63 -2.57
CA ALA A 41 5.44 -5.23 -2.25
C ALA A 41 6.25 -5.48 -3.53
N THR A 42 5.62 -6.05 -4.55
CA THR A 42 6.23 -6.28 -5.87
C THR A 42 6.66 -4.97 -6.54
N MET A 43 5.83 -3.92 -6.49
CA MET A 43 6.17 -2.62 -7.08
C MET A 43 7.34 -1.94 -6.35
N VAL A 44 7.44 -2.09 -5.03
CA VAL A 44 8.56 -1.56 -4.24
C VAL A 44 9.85 -2.33 -4.55
N GLU A 45 9.80 -3.66 -4.53
CA GLU A 45 10.94 -4.54 -4.81
C GLU A 45 11.50 -4.31 -6.22
N THR A 46 10.61 -4.14 -7.21
CA THR A 46 11.00 -3.88 -8.61
C THR A 46 11.30 -2.41 -8.91
N ALA A 47 11.41 -1.56 -7.87
CA ALA A 47 11.65 -0.12 -7.96
C ALA A 47 10.63 0.67 -8.82
N LYS A 48 9.47 0.08 -9.13
CA LYS A 48 8.35 0.76 -9.81
C LYS A 48 7.62 1.75 -8.89
N LEU A 49 7.80 1.63 -7.58
CA LEU A 49 7.35 2.56 -6.56
C LEU A 49 8.48 2.81 -5.55
N LYS A 50 8.96 4.05 -5.48
CA LYS A 50 9.97 4.45 -4.48
C LYS A 50 9.31 4.70 -3.12
N ALA A 51 9.06 3.63 -2.37
CA ALA A 51 8.48 3.67 -1.04
C ALA A 51 9.24 2.74 -0.07
N ARG A 52 9.10 3.00 1.23
CA ARG A 52 9.44 2.05 2.30
C ARG A 52 8.25 1.11 2.49
N TYR A 53 8.47 -0.19 2.31
CA TYR A 53 7.46 -1.21 2.63
C TYR A 53 7.80 -1.84 3.99
N ILE A 54 6.84 -1.83 4.92
CA ILE A 54 7.01 -2.31 6.28
C ILE A 54 6.01 -3.44 6.51
N CYS A 55 6.50 -4.64 6.76
CA CYS A 55 5.69 -5.75 7.25
C CYS A 55 5.47 -5.54 8.75
N VAL A 56 4.23 -5.27 9.14
CA VAL A 56 3.86 -5.06 10.55
C VAL A 56 3.21 -6.31 11.13
N GLU A 57 3.06 -6.35 12.45
CA GLU A 57 2.52 -7.49 13.20
C GLU A 57 0.99 -7.51 13.34
N SER A 58 0.32 -6.38 13.10
CA SER A 58 -1.14 -6.25 13.16
C SER A 58 -1.62 -5.03 12.38
N GLU A 59 -2.93 -4.91 12.17
CA GLU A 59 -3.52 -3.73 11.55
C GLU A 59 -3.47 -2.49 12.45
N HIS A 60 -3.50 -2.68 13.78
CA HIS A 60 -3.26 -1.60 14.73
C HIS A 60 -1.87 -1.01 14.56
N SER A 61 -0.85 -1.85 14.44
CA SER A 61 0.51 -1.38 14.19
C SER A 61 0.71 -0.86 12.77
N ALA A 62 -0.06 -1.34 11.79
CA ALA A 62 -0.11 -0.74 10.44
C ALA A 62 -0.52 0.73 10.49
N LEU A 63 -1.60 1.03 11.22
CA LEU A 63 -2.08 2.39 11.39
C LEU A 63 -1.10 3.24 12.22
N ALA A 64 -0.56 2.70 13.32
CA ALA A 64 0.44 3.40 14.13
C ALA A 64 1.68 3.81 13.31
N ALA A 65 2.19 2.89 12.47
CA ALA A 65 3.30 3.17 11.57
C ALA A 65 2.95 4.25 10.53
N CYS A 66 1.75 4.18 9.94
CA CYS A 66 1.28 5.19 8.99
C CYS A 66 1.12 6.58 9.63
N VAL A 67 0.60 6.66 10.86
CA VAL A 67 0.47 7.91 11.61
C VAL A 67 1.85 8.49 11.90
N GLY A 68 2.78 7.69 12.44
CA GLY A 68 4.14 8.13 12.73
C GLY A 68 4.89 8.64 11.50
N ALA A 69 4.80 7.92 10.38
CA ALA A 69 5.40 8.36 9.12
C ALA A 69 4.73 9.62 8.55
N SER A 70 3.40 9.76 8.69
CA SER A 70 2.70 10.97 8.25
C SER A 70 3.10 12.21 9.05
N TYR A 71 3.42 12.04 10.35
CA TYR A 71 3.83 13.14 11.23
C TYR A 71 5.12 13.84 10.76
N VAL A 72 6.02 13.11 10.09
CA VAL A 72 7.24 13.66 9.48
C VAL A 72 7.05 14.10 8.02
N GLY A 73 5.80 14.17 7.55
CA GLY A 73 5.44 14.65 6.22
C GLY A 73 5.46 13.59 5.11
N ALA A 74 5.64 12.30 5.43
CA ALA A 74 5.60 11.26 4.42
C ALA A 74 4.15 10.94 4.01
N ARG A 75 3.90 10.79 2.71
CA ARG A 75 2.62 10.24 2.24
C ARG A 75 2.57 8.76 2.54
N THR A 76 1.59 8.33 3.33
CA THR A 76 1.48 6.94 3.79
C THR A 76 0.30 6.19 3.18
N PHE A 77 0.37 4.87 3.18
CA PHE A 77 -0.73 4.00 2.77
C PHE A 77 -0.74 2.72 3.60
N THR A 78 -1.94 2.25 3.92
CA THR A 78 -2.19 0.89 4.41
C THR A 78 -3.53 0.43 3.84
N ALA A 79 -3.79 -0.87 3.89
CA ALA A 79 -5.05 -1.47 3.48
C ALA A 79 -5.46 -2.53 4.50
N THR A 80 -6.74 -2.56 4.86
CA THR A 80 -7.33 -3.49 5.83
C THR A 80 -8.69 -3.99 5.34
N SER A 81 -9.29 -4.94 6.05
CA SER A 81 -10.63 -5.47 5.77
C SER A 81 -11.29 -6.00 7.04
N SER A 82 -12.53 -5.57 7.29
CA SER A 82 -13.37 -6.04 8.39
C SER A 82 -12.74 -5.89 9.79
N GLN A 83 -12.11 -6.94 10.32
CA GLN A 83 -11.63 -7.01 11.70
C GLN A 83 -10.28 -6.33 11.94
N GLY A 84 -9.55 -6.08 10.86
CA GLY A 84 -8.27 -5.40 10.93
C GLY A 84 -8.41 -3.91 11.16
#